data_AF-A0A504YBW5-F1
#
_entry.id   AF-A0A504YBW5-F1
#
_cell.length_a   1.000
_cell.length_b   1.000
_cell.length_c   1.000
_cell.angle_alpha   90.00
_cell.angle_beta   90.00
_cell.angle_gamma   90.00
#
_symmetry.space_group_name_H-M   'P 1'
#
loop_
_entity.id
_entity.type
_entity.pdbx_description
1 polymer ?
#
loop_
_entity_poly.entity_id
_entity_poly.type
_entity_poly.pdbx_seq_one_letter_code
_entity_poly.pdbx_strand_id
1 'polypeptide(L)'
;MFMSWMNILLQLLHYRSIGLFVVMFIQVSQTVMKMAPIFGSLFVAFAITFHKLLILPEESTLMMMLGEYEHTEVITRPYLDGFSATIYTVELTFAFYAAFAFTMPISLVNLMIGLAVGDIGQIQRSATLQVVAQQVYWLDQVESWLSKWLRNKAQVKHWVIRPPLTFNRRKPHTVELKFALTKLNKDLARVKRQMAYMETVLDQTVEQTGMGSYKTQQDVGIYSDDPVIKD
;
A
#
# COMPACT_ATOMS: atom_id res chain seq x y z
N MET A 1 -25.94 -24.25 -0.69
CA MET A 1 -25.69 -22.84 -1.05
C MET A 1 -24.20 -22.48 -1.03
N PHE A 2 -23.46 -22.66 0.07
CA PHE A 2 -22.01 -22.35 0.13
C PHE A 2 -21.16 -23.06 -0.95
N MET A 3 -21.34 -24.38 -1.13
CA MET A 3 -20.61 -25.14 -2.17
C MET A 3 -20.88 -24.61 -3.59
N SER A 4 -22.06 -24.04 -3.85
CA SER A 4 -22.37 -23.42 -5.14
C SER A 4 -21.54 -22.17 -5.38
N TRP A 5 -21.41 -21.31 -4.36
CA TRP A 5 -20.54 -20.13 -4.41
C TRP A 5 -19.06 -20.49 -4.56
N MET A 6 -18.59 -21.55 -3.87
CA MET A 6 -17.24 -22.07 -4.06
C MET A 6 -17.03 -22.60 -5.49
N ASN A 7 -18.03 -23.29 -6.05
CA ASN A 7 -17.96 -23.75 -7.44
C ASN A 7 -17.93 -22.57 -8.43
N ILE A 8 -18.70 -21.51 -8.19
CA ILE A 8 -18.64 -20.27 -8.98
C ILE A 8 -17.25 -19.64 -8.89
N LEU A 9 -16.65 -19.56 -7.68
CA LEU A 9 -15.27 -19.07 -7.51
C LEU A 9 -14.27 -19.92 -8.31
N LEU A 10 -14.44 -21.24 -8.35
CA LEU A 10 -13.59 -22.13 -9.15
C LEU A 10 -13.80 -21.95 -10.66
N GLN A 11 -15.02 -21.66 -11.11
CA GLN A 11 -15.29 -21.39 -12.52
C GLN A 11 -14.63 -20.08 -12.99
N LEU A 12 -14.47 -19.10 -12.10
CA LEU A 12 -13.78 -17.84 -12.40
C LEU A 12 -12.28 -18.02 -12.74
N LEU A 13 -11.67 -19.18 -12.47
CA LEU A 13 -10.30 -19.49 -12.93
C LEU A 13 -10.15 -19.46 -14.45
N HIS A 14 -11.22 -19.70 -15.20
CA HIS A 14 -11.20 -19.68 -16.67
C HIS A 14 -11.01 -18.28 -17.27
N TYR A 15 -11.33 -17.23 -16.51
CA TYR A 15 -11.22 -15.85 -16.98
C TYR A 15 -9.83 -15.26 -16.66
N ARG A 16 -9.10 -14.78 -17.67
CA ARG A 16 -7.71 -14.31 -17.53
C ARG A 16 -7.47 -13.32 -16.37
N SER A 17 -8.31 -12.29 -16.26
CA SER A 17 -8.11 -11.24 -15.24
C SER A 17 -8.51 -11.70 -13.85
N ILE A 18 -9.59 -12.46 -13.72
CA ILE A 18 -10.14 -12.87 -12.41
C ILE A 18 -9.41 -14.12 -11.90
N GLY A 19 -9.11 -15.07 -12.78
CA GLY A 19 -8.41 -16.31 -12.47
C GLY A 19 -7.03 -16.10 -11.88
N LEU A 20 -6.33 -15.02 -12.25
CA LEU A 20 -5.06 -14.66 -11.61
C LEU A 20 -5.23 -14.37 -10.11
N PHE A 21 -6.24 -13.58 -9.73
CA PHE A 21 -6.53 -13.30 -8.32
C PHE A 21 -7.01 -14.56 -7.58
N VAL A 22 -7.83 -15.39 -8.21
CA VAL A 22 -8.33 -16.63 -7.58
C VAL A 22 -7.20 -17.63 -7.35
N VAL A 23 -6.31 -17.82 -8.33
CA VAL A 23 -5.14 -18.71 -8.19
C VAL A 23 -4.21 -18.20 -7.10
N MET A 24 -3.92 -16.89 -7.06
CA MET A 24 -3.12 -16.30 -5.99
C MET A 24 -3.78 -16.48 -4.62
N PHE A 25 -5.10 -16.28 -4.52
CA PHE A 25 -5.86 -16.47 -3.28
C PHE A 25 -5.75 -17.91 -2.76
N ILE A 26 -5.92 -18.91 -3.63
CA ILE A 26 -5.78 -20.33 -3.26
C ILE A 26 -4.34 -20.62 -2.79
N GLN A 27 -3.33 -20.13 -3.50
CA GLN A 27 -1.92 -20.33 -3.14
C GLN A 27 -1.59 -19.69 -1.78
N VAL A 28 -2.01 -18.43 -1.55
CA VAL A 28 -1.84 -17.74 -0.26
C VAL A 28 -2.58 -18.49 0.86
N SER A 29 -3.82 -18.93 0.62
CA SER A 29 -4.59 -19.70 1.59
C SER A 29 -3.89 -21.00 1.99
N GLN A 30 -3.27 -21.69 1.04
CA GLN A 30 -2.48 -22.89 1.32
C GLN A 30 -1.23 -22.58 2.14
N THR A 31 -0.52 -21.48 1.88
CA THR A 31 0.59 -21.06 2.74
C THR A 31 0.12 -20.76 4.16
N VAL A 32 -0.99 -20.03 4.31
CA VAL A 32 -1.56 -19.73 5.64
C VAL A 32 -1.90 -21.03 6.36
N MET A 33 -2.56 -21.97 5.69
CA MET A 33 -2.89 -23.28 6.28
C MET A 33 -1.67 -24.10 6.70
N LYS A 34 -0.53 -23.95 6.02
CA LYS A 34 0.74 -24.61 6.41
C LYS A 34 1.36 -23.98 7.65
N MET A 35 1.24 -22.68 7.82
CA MET A 35 1.80 -21.95 8.97
C MET A 35 0.84 -21.92 10.17
N ALA A 36 -0.46 -22.08 9.95
CA ALA A 36 -1.50 -22.02 10.96
C ALA A 36 -1.27 -22.95 12.18
N PRO A 37 -0.76 -24.19 12.06
CA PRO A 37 -0.53 -25.04 13.23
C PRO A 37 0.55 -24.48 14.18
N ILE A 38 1.58 -23.84 13.63
CA ILE A 38 2.69 -23.28 14.41
C ILE A 38 2.16 -22.12 15.25
N PHE A 39 1.49 -21.15 14.62
CA PHE A 39 0.91 -20.01 15.33
C PHE A 39 -0.27 -20.44 16.21
N GLY A 40 -1.10 -21.38 15.75
CA GLY A 40 -2.24 -21.92 16.50
C GLY A 40 -1.82 -22.60 17.81
N SER A 41 -0.65 -23.22 17.87
CA SER A 41 -0.11 -23.77 19.12
C SER A 41 0.09 -22.70 20.21
N LEU A 42 0.46 -21.47 19.81
CA LEU A 42 0.57 -20.33 20.72
C LEU A 42 -0.79 -19.96 21.31
N PHE A 43 -1.84 -19.92 20.49
CA PHE A 43 -3.21 -19.66 20.94
C PHE A 43 -3.66 -20.69 21.97
N VAL A 44 -3.45 -21.98 21.69
CA VAL A 44 -3.81 -23.06 22.60
C VAL A 44 -3.05 -22.95 23.93
N ALA A 45 -1.76 -22.60 23.90
CA ALA A 45 -0.96 -22.44 25.12
C ALA A 45 -1.53 -21.34 26.03
N PHE A 46 -1.78 -20.15 25.48
CA PHE A 46 -2.38 -19.05 26.25
C PHE A 46 -3.81 -19.39 26.71
N ALA A 47 -4.59 -20.08 25.90
CA ALA A 47 -5.95 -20.51 26.27
C ALA A 47 -5.98 -21.43 27.47
N ILE A 48 -5.08 -22.43 27.51
CA ILE A 48 -4.95 -23.33 28.66
C ILE A 48 -4.49 -22.54 29.89
N THR A 49 -3.51 -21.65 29.75
CA THR A 49 -3.04 -20.79 30.84
C THR A 49 -4.19 -19.96 31.41
N PHE A 50 -4.95 -19.26 30.57
CA PHE A 50 -6.06 -18.45 31.03
C PHE A 50 -7.22 -19.24 31.60
N HIS A 51 -7.54 -20.41 31.05
CA HIS A 51 -8.55 -21.30 31.63
C HIS A 51 -8.20 -21.75 33.05
N LYS A 52 -6.90 -21.88 33.37
CA LYS A 52 -6.44 -22.18 34.74
C LYS A 52 -6.41 -20.95 35.63
N LEU A 53 -6.14 -19.78 35.06
CA LEU A 53 -5.88 -18.55 35.80
C LEU A 53 -7.16 -17.76 36.11
N LEU A 54 -8.07 -17.77 35.15
CA LEU A 54 -9.42 -17.22 35.22
C LEU A 54 -10.36 -18.42 35.20
N ILE A 55 -11.09 -18.66 36.30
CA ILE A 55 -12.07 -19.75 36.41
C ILE A 55 -13.30 -19.35 35.59
N LEU A 56 -13.12 -19.34 34.27
CA LEU A 56 -14.10 -18.90 33.29
C LEU A 56 -14.80 -20.10 32.65
N PRO A 57 -16.04 -19.91 32.18
CA PRO A 57 -16.67 -20.83 31.24
C PRO A 57 -15.79 -21.03 30.00
N GLU A 58 -15.85 -22.23 29.41
CA GLU A 58 -15.10 -22.57 28.18
C GLU A 58 -15.44 -21.64 27.00
N GLU A 59 -16.66 -21.11 26.95
CA GLU A 59 -17.07 -20.14 25.92
C GLU A 59 -16.30 -18.83 26.03
N SER A 60 -16.06 -18.35 27.24
CA SER A 60 -15.34 -17.10 27.49
C SER A 60 -13.84 -17.21 27.18
N THR A 61 -13.24 -18.38 27.38
CA THR A 61 -11.84 -18.61 26.98
C THR A 61 -11.69 -18.68 25.47
N LEU A 62 -12.70 -19.19 24.75
CA LEU A 62 -12.78 -19.15 23.29
C LEU A 62 -12.93 -17.72 22.75
N MET A 63 -13.83 -16.92 23.33
CA MET A 63 -13.98 -15.50 22.98
C MET A 63 -12.68 -14.72 23.23
N MET A 64 -11.97 -15.04 24.32
CA MET A 64 -10.67 -14.45 24.59
C MET A 64 -9.59 -14.91 23.61
N MET A 65 -9.60 -16.16 23.13
CA MET A 65 -8.72 -16.62 22.05
C MET A 65 -8.97 -15.89 20.73
N LEU A 66 -10.23 -15.55 20.43
CA LEU A 66 -10.60 -14.79 19.22
C LEU A 66 -10.25 -13.30 19.33
N GLY A 67 -9.80 -12.84 20.51
CA GLY A 67 -9.53 -11.44 20.78
C GLY A 67 -10.79 -10.60 21.00
N GLU A 68 -11.96 -11.23 21.05
CA GLU A 68 -13.25 -10.60 21.31
C GLU A 68 -13.64 -10.80 22.78
N TYR A 69 -12.88 -10.21 23.71
CA TYR A 69 -13.26 -10.25 25.12
C TYR A 69 -13.68 -8.87 25.62
N GLU A 70 -14.76 -8.88 26.38
CA GLU A 70 -15.20 -7.73 27.16
C GLU A 70 -14.34 -7.65 28.43
N HIS A 71 -13.28 -6.84 28.36
CA HIS A 71 -12.33 -6.57 29.47
C HIS A 71 -13.01 -6.38 30.82
N THR A 72 -14.14 -5.66 30.81
CA THR A 72 -14.92 -5.31 31.99
C THR A 72 -15.47 -6.54 32.68
N GLU A 73 -15.99 -7.50 31.92
CA GLU A 73 -16.62 -8.73 32.45
C GLU A 73 -15.59 -9.77 32.85
N VAL A 74 -14.47 -9.84 32.14
CA VAL A 74 -13.47 -10.92 32.30
C VAL A 74 -12.43 -10.61 33.38
N ILE A 75 -12.07 -9.34 33.56
CA ILE A 75 -10.97 -8.92 34.45
C ILE A 75 -11.44 -7.90 35.48
N THR A 76 -12.15 -6.86 35.05
CA THR A 76 -12.47 -5.73 35.95
C THR A 76 -13.52 -6.08 37.00
N ARG A 77 -14.62 -6.73 36.63
CA ARG A 77 -15.66 -7.16 37.59
C ARG A 77 -15.14 -8.17 38.62
N PRO A 78 -14.46 -9.27 38.22
CA PRO A 78 -13.92 -10.21 39.20
C PRO A 78 -12.88 -9.58 40.14
N TYR A 79 -12.16 -8.55 39.69
CA TYR A 79 -11.20 -7.81 40.51
C TYR A 79 -11.87 -6.83 41.48
N LEU A 80 -12.90 -6.08 41.05
CA LEU A 80 -13.58 -5.06 41.86
C LEU A 80 -14.61 -5.64 42.83
N ASP A 81 -15.30 -6.72 42.46
CA ASP A 81 -16.35 -7.33 43.28
C ASP A 81 -15.80 -8.17 44.45
N GLY A 82 -14.47 -8.22 44.63
CA GLY A 82 -13.81 -8.89 45.76
C GLY A 82 -13.95 -10.41 45.76
N PHE A 83 -14.54 -11.00 44.71
CA PHE A 83 -14.58 -12.44 44.48
C PHE A 83 -13.21 -12.93 43.98
N SER A 84 -12.21 -12.93 44.87
CA SER A 84 -10.91 -13.59 44.67
C SER A 84 -11.02 -15.08 44.33
N ALA A 85 -12.22 -15.67 44.41
CA ALA A 85 -12.49 -17.05 44.03
C ALA A 85 -12.45 -17.29 42.51
N THR A 86 -12.51 -16.23 41.68
CA THR A 86 -12.55 -16.37 40.21
C THR A 86 -11.17 -16.21 39.55
N ILE A 87 -10.24 -15.52 40.22
CA ILE A 87 -8.87 -15.28 39.74
C ILE A 87 -7.89 -15.95 40.70
N TYR A 88 -7.17 -16.98 40.25
CA TYR A 88 -6.27 -17.75 41.12
C TYR A 88 -5.09 -16.91 41.63
N THR A 89 -4.39 -16.21 40.73
CA THR A 89 -3.24 -15.36 41.07
C THR A 89 -3.26 -14.06 40.27
N VAL A 90 -3.59 -12.96 40.94
CA VAL A 90 -3.84 -11.65 40.30
C VAL A 90 -2.59 -11.12 39.56
N GLU A 91 -1.43 -11.13 40.21
CA GLU A 91 -0.16 -10.64 39.62
C GLU A 91 0.23 -11.43 38.35
N LEU A 92 0.08 -12.76 38.42
CA LEU A 92 0.38 -13.65 37.30
C LEU A 92 -0.63 -13.45 36.15
N THR A 93 -1.90 -13.22 36.48
CA THR A 93 -2.97 -12.94 35.52
C THR A 93 -2.65 -11.70 34.71
N PHE A 94 -2.35 -10.59 35.36
CA PHE A 94 -1.99 -9.35 34.67
C PHE A 94 -0.71 -9.49 33.83
N ALA A 95 0.29 -10.24 34.31
CA ALA A 95 1.52 -10.48 33.57
C ALA A 95 1.28 -11.29 32.27
N PHE A 96 0.61 -12.44 32.35
CA PHE A 96 0.28 -13.25 31.17
C PHE A 96 -0.66 -12.54 30.21
N TYR A 97 -1.58 -11.76 30.77
CA TYR A 97 -2.50 -10.95 30.01
C TYR A 97 -1.80 -9.82 29.23
N ALA A 98 -0.87 -9.10 29.86
CA ALA A 98 -0.05 -8.11 29.16
C ALA A 98 0.79 -8.79 28.06
N ALA A 99 1.42 -9.94 28.37
CA ALA A 99 2.17 -10.71 27.39
C ALA A 99 1.31 -11.15 26.21
N PHE A 100 0.08 -11.61 26.45
CA PHE A 100 -0.89 -11.95 25.41
C PHE A 100 -1.28 -10.74 24.57
N ALA A 101 -1.61 -9.60 25.20
CA ALA A 101 -2.04 -8.38 24.53
C ALA A 101 -0.99 -7.79 23.58
N PHE A 102 0.30 -7.96 23.88
CA PHE A 102 1.38 -7.57 22.97
C PHE A 102 1.74 -8.67 21.98
N THR A 103 1.93 -9.91 22.44
CA THR A 103 2.46 -11.00 21.61
C THR A 103 1.47 -11.43 20.54
N MET A 104 0.16 -11.50 20.82
CA MET A 104 -0.82 -11.95 19.84
C MET A 104 -0.96 -11.01 18.65
N PRO A 105 -1.23 -9.70 18.81
CA PRO A 105 -1.35 -8.81 17.66
C PRO A 105 -0.05 -8.69 16.87
N ILE A 106 1.11 -8.65 17.56
CA ILE A 106 2.42 -8.55 16.90
C ILE A 106 2.69 -9.82 16.09
N SER A 107 2.49 -11.01 16.65
CA SER A 107 2.69 -12.27 15.93
C SER A 107 1.74 -12.44 14.75
N LEU A 108 0.46 -12.08 14.91
CA LEU A 108 -0.53 -12.13 13.84
C LEU A 108 -0.20 -11.17 12.70
N VAL A 109 0.14 -9.92 12.99
CA VAL A 109 0.53 -8.94 11.96
C VAL A 109 1.82 -9.38 11.27
N ASN A 110 2.80 -9.89 12.02
CA ASN A 110 4.05 -10.40 11.46
C ASN A 110 3.82 -11.62 10.56
N LEU A 111 2.89 -12.51 10.92
CA LEU A 111 2.48 -13.63 10.06
C LEU A 111 1.83 -13.12 8.78
N MET A 112 0.86 -12.20 8.90
CA MET A 112 0.13 -11.67 7.75
C MET A 112 1.06 -10.94 6.78
N ILE A 113 1.93 -10.07 7.29
CA ILE A 113 2.88 -9.31 6.47
C ILE A 113 3.99 -10.21 5.95
N GLY A 114 4.55 -11.09 6.79
CA GLY A 114 5.63 -12.00 6.41
C GLY A 114 5.21 -12.95 5.29
N LEU A 115 3.97 -13.44 5.34
CA LEU A 115 3.40 -14.30 4.32
C LEU A 115 3.01 -13.52 3.06
N ALA A 116 2.40 -12.34 3.23
CA ALA A 116 2.00 -11.50 2.10
C ALA A 116 3.20 -10.95 1.32
N VAL A 117 4.29 -10.56 1.97
CA VAL A 117 5.45 -9.93 1.30
C VAL A 117 6.48 -10.97 0.85
N GLY A 118 6.69 -12.03 1.64
CA GLY A 118 7.65 -13.09 1.32
C GLY A 118 7.25 -13.91 0.09
N ASP A 119 5.95 -14.19 -0.07
CA ASP A 119 5.50 -15.16 -1.08
C ASP A 119 4.93 -14.51 -2.35
N ILE A 120 4.50 -13.24 -2.33
CA ILE A 120 3.75 -12.61 -3.45
C ILE A 120 4.50 -12.67 -4.79
N GLY A 121 5.82 -12.48 -4.79
CA GLY A 121 6.62 -12.46 -6.02
C GLY A 121 6.73 -13.83 -6.68
N GLN A 122 6.89 -14.89 -5.89
CA GLN A 122 6.92 -16.27 -6.41
C GLN A 122 5.52 -16.74 -6.80
N ILE A 123 4.52 -16.46 -5.96
CA ILE A 123 3.10 -16.76 -6.18
C ILE A 123 2.61 -16.12 -7.48
N GLN A 124 2.95 -14.85 -7.73
CA GLN A 124 2.50 -14.15 -8.93
C GLN A 124 3.04 -14.79 -10.22
N ARG A 125 4.33 -15.18 -10.24
CA ARG A 125 4.94 -15.84 -11.41
C ARG A 125 4.33 -17.21 -11.64
N SER A 126 4.15 -17.99 -10.58
CA SER A 126 3.50 -19.31 -10.63
C SER A 126 2.05 -19.20 -11.11
N ALA A 127 1.28 -18.26 -10.55
CA ALA A 127 -0.10 -18.00 -10.93
C ALA A 127 -0.23 -17.57 -12.40
N THR A 128 0.67 -16.73 -12.89
CA THR A 128 0.68 -16.32 -14.31
C THR A 128 0.85 -17.53 -15.23
N LEU A 129 1.79 -18.43 -14.92
CA LEU A 129 1.99 -19.66 -15.68
C LEU A 129 0.77 -20.60 -15.59
N GLN A 130 0.21 -20.78 -14.39
CA GLN A 130 -0.97 -21.63 -14.17
C GLN A 130 -2.19 -21.12 -14.93
N VAL A 131 -2.44 -19.81 -14.95
CA VAL A 131 -3.56 -19.22 -15.70
C VAL A 131 -3.38 -19.41 -17.21
N VAL A 132 -2.16 -19.24 -17.74
CA VAL A 132 -1.88 -19.50 -19.16
C VAL A 132 -2.08 -20.98 -19.50
N ALA A 133 -1.59 -21.89 -18.65
CA ALA A 133 -1.78 -23.33 -18.84
C ALA A 133 -3.27 -23.71 -18.82
N GLN A 134 -4.03 -23.17 -17.86
CA GLN A 134 -5.49 -23.37 -17.77
C GLN A 134 -6.21 -22.87 -19.02
N GLN A 135 -5.78 -21.73 -19.58
CA GLN A 135 -6.34 -21.20 -20.83
C GLN A 135 -6.06 -22.11 -22.01
N VAL A 136 -4.83 -22.61 -22.15
CA VAL A 136 -4.45 -23.53 -23.23
C VAL A 136 -5.28 -24.81 -23.13
N TYR A 137 -5.42 -25.38 -21.93
CA TYR A 137 -6.22 -26.58 -21.71
C TYR A 137 -7.70 -26.36 -21.98
N TRP A 138 -8.25 -25.23 -21.57
CA TRP A 138 -9.63 -24.88 -21.86
C TRP A 138 -9.86 -24.67 -23.37
N LEU A 139 -8.93 -23.99 -24.05
CA LEU A 139 -8.98 -23.79 -25.50
C LEU A 139 -8.93 -25.13 -26.24
N ASP A 140 -8.09 -26.06 -25.81
CA ASP A 140 -8.02 -27.42 -26.37
C ASP A 140 -9.35 -28.17 -26.19
N GLN A 141 -9.96 -28.08 -25.01
CA GLN A 141 -11.29 -28.66 -24.76
C GLN A 141 -12.37 -28.06 -25.66
N VAL A 142 -12.42 -26.74 -25.76
CA VAL A 142 -13.37 -26.05 -26.66
C VAL A 142 -13.12 -26.42 -28.11
N GLU A 143 -11.85 -26.51 -28.51
CA GLU A 143 -11.43 -26.90 -29.85
C GLU A 143 -11.81 -28.36 -30.17
N SER A 144 -11.82 -29.24 -29.16
CA SER A 144 -12.30 -30.63 -29.29
C SER A 144 -13.82 -30.73 -29.42
N TRP A 145 -14.58 -29.79 -28.85
CA TRP A 145 -16.04 -29.73 -28.95
C TRP A 145 -16.51 -29.07 -30.24
N LEU A 146 -15.66 -28.28 -30.90
CA LEU A 146 -15.96 -27.62 -32.16
C LEU A 146 -16.01 -28.62 -33.32
N SER A 147 -17.11 -28.60 -34.08
CA SER A 147 -17.22 -29.42 -35.29
C SER A 147 -16.16 -29.01 -36.33
N LYS A 148 -15.71 -29.99 -37.15
CA LYS A 148 -14.65 -29.79 -38.15
C LYS A 148 -14.93 -28.60 -39.09
N TRP A 149 -16.20 -28.34 -39.40
CA TRP A 149 -16.61 -27.22 -40.25
C TRP A 149 -16.29 -25.84 -39.61
N LEU A 150 -16.57 -25.65 -38.32
CA LEU A 150 -16.24 -24.41 -37.61
C LEU A 150 -14.74 -24.23 -37.45
N ARG A 151 -14.03 -25.31 -37.11
CA ARG A 151 -12.57 -25.34 -36.94
C ARG A 151 -11.86 -24.89 -38.22
N ASN A 152 -12.26 -25.46 -39.37
CA ASN A 152 -11.67 -25.14 -40.68
C ASN A 152 -11.95 -23.70 -41.11
N LYS A 153 -13.08 -23.11 -40.70
CA LYS A 153 -13.45 -21.74 -41.04
C LYS A 153 -12.78 -20.70 -40.13
N ALA A 154 -12.55 -21.03 -38.86
CA ALA A 154 -11.94 -20.13 -37.87
C ALA A 154 -10.40 -20.20 -37.83
N GLN A 155 -9.79 -21.27 -38.36
CA GLN A 155 -8.34 -21.48 -38.31
C GLN A 155 -7.59 -20.48 -39.22
N VAL A 156 -6.82 -19.58 -38.60
CA VAL A 156 -5.88 -18.69 -39.28
C VAL A 156 -4.48 -19.30 -39.22
N LYS A 157 -3.90 -19.67 -40.38
CA LYS A 157 -2.61 -20.36 -40.45
C LYS A 157 -1.39 -19.47 -40.13
N HIS A 158 -1.47 -18.17 -40.40
CA HIS A 158 -0.35 -17.24 -40.23
C HIS A 158 -0.82 -15.92 -39.64
N TRP A 159 -0.12 -15.45 -38.62
CA TRP A 159 -0.32 -14.12 -38.03
C TRP A 159 0.81 -13.20 -38.47
N VAL A 160 0.48 -12.05 -39.08
CA VAL A 160 1.46 -11.01 -39.41
C VAL A 160 1.56 -10.06 -38.22
N ILE A 161 2.64 -10.18 -37.45
CA ILE A 161 2.93 -9.25 -36.35
C ILE A 161 3.36 -7.92 -36.98
N ARG A 162 2.46 -6.93 -37.00
CA ARG A 162 2.83 -5.57 -37.37
C ARG A 162 3.54 -4.92 -36.18
N PRO A 163 4.66 -4.22 -36.38
CA PRO A 163 5.27 -3.45 -35.31
C PRO A 163 4.24 -2.48 -34.72
N PRO A 164 4.30 -2.17 -33.42
CA PRO A 164 3.44 -1.16 -32.84
C PRO A 164 3.60 0.10 -33.67
N LEU A 165 2.49 0.59 -34.25
CA LEU A 165 2.47 1.88 -34.93
C LEU A 165 3.11 2.86 -33.96
N THR A 166 4.27 3.41 -34.32
CA THR A 166 4.92 4.44 -33.54
C THR A 166 4.00 5.65 -33.61
N PHE A 167 3.05 5.71 -32.68
CA PHE A 167 2.29 6.93 -32.45
C PHE A 167 3.34 7.99 -32.21
N ASN A 168 3.35 9.00 -33.07
CA ASN A 168 4.35 10.06 -33.08
C ASN A 168 4.40 10.65 -31.65
N ARG A 169 5.35 10.20 -30.83
CA ARG A 169 5.46 10.62 -29.43
C ARG A 169 5.69 12.11 -29.49
N ARG A 170 4.75 12.91 -28.97
CA ARG A 170 5.02 14.33 -28.68
C ARG A 170 6.37 14.39 -27.95
N LYS A 171 7.24 15.30 -28.37
CA LYS A 171 8.59 15.43 -27.83
C LYS A 171 8.49 15.48 -26.29
N PRO A 172 9.34 14.73 -25.57
CA PRO A 172 9.25 14.68 -24.11
C PRO A 172 9.35 16.09 -23.53
N HIS A 173 8.48 16.40 -22.56
CA HIS A 173 8.33 17.70 -21.90
C HIS A 173 9.67 18.28 -21.39
N THR A 174 10.67 17.43 -21.15
CA THR A 174 12.03 17.81 -20.76
C THR A 174 12.76 18.66 -21.80
N VAL A 175 12.50 18.45 -23.10
CA VAL A 175 13.11 19.23 -24.18
C VAL A 175 12.49 20.63 -24.25
N GLU A 176 11.17 20.72 -24.10
CA GLU A 176 10.45 22.00 -24.05
C GLU A 176 10.84 22.81 -22.80
N LEU A 177 11.00 22.14 -21.65
CA LEU A 177 11.44 22.76 -20.40
C LEU A 177 12.86 23.33 -20.53
N LYS A 178 13.80 22.57 -21.10
CA LYS A 178 15.16 23.06 -21.33
C LYS A 178 15.19 24.27 -22.27
N PHE A 179 14.37 24.27 -23.31
CA PHE A 179 14.25 25.40 -24.22
C PHE A 179 13.62 26.63 -23.53
N ALA A 180 12.60 26.42 -22.70
CA ALA A 180 12.00 27.50 -21.92
C ALA A 180 13.00 28.11 -20.93
N LEU A 181 13.79 27.27 -20.23
CA LEU A 181 14.82 27.72 -19.30
C LEU A 181 15.94 28.49 -19.98
N THR A 182 16.42 28.04 -21.15
CA THR A 182 17.46 28.78 -21.89
C THR A 182 16.94 30.11 -22.41
N LYS A 183 15.68 30.16 -22.85
CA LYS A 183 15.02 31.42 -23.25
C LYS A 183 14.90 32.37 -22.06
N LEU A 184 14.41 31.89 -20.92
CA LEU A 184 14.29 32.68 -19.68
C LEU A 184 15.64 33.27 -19.26
N ASN A 185 16.70 32.45 -19.24
CA ASN A 185 18.04 32.91 -18.85
C ASN A 185 18.57 34.01 -19.79
N LYS A 186 18.29 33.89 -21.10
CA LYS A 186 18.66 34.90 -22.09
C LYS A 186 17.90 36.22 -21.88
N ASP A 187 16.60 36.14 -21.57
CA ASP A 187 15.76 37.30 -21.30
C ASP A 187 16.19 38.00 -20.00
N LEU A 188 16.53 37.24 -18.95
CA LEU A 188 17.03 37.76 -17.68
C LEU A 188 18.37 38.49 -17.85
N ALA A 189 19.25 37.96 -18.69
CA ALA A 189 20.51 38.62 -19.05
C ALA A 189 20.31 39.90 -19.89
N ARG A 190 19.19 40.03 -20.61
CA ARG A 190 18.83 41.27 -21.32
C ARG A 190 18.31 42.31 -20.32
N VAL A 191 17.42 41.93 -19.41
CA VAL A 191 16.89 42.82 -18.36
C VAL A 191 18.01 43.34 -17.46
N LYS A 192 18.93 42.48 -17.03
CA LYS A 192 20.08 42.89 -16.20
C LYS A 192 20.95 43.95 -16.87
N ARG A 193 21.16 43.85 -18.19
CA ARG A 193 21.88 44.86 -18.98
C ARG A 193 21.12 46.17 -19.08
N GLN A 194 19.80 46.12 -19.25
CA GLN A 194 18.96 47.32 -19.25
C GLN A 194 18.97 48.03 -17.90
N MET A 195 18.89 47.27 -16.79
CA MET A 195 19.00 47.84 -15.44
C MET A 195 20.34 48.53 -15.22
N ALA A 196 21.45 47.91 -15.60
CA ALA A 196 22.78 48.51 -15.49
C ALA A 196 22.89 49.82 -16.30
N TYR A 197 22.32 49.85 -17.51
CA TYR A 197 22.27 51.10 -18.29
C TYR A 197 21.42 52.17 -17.61
N MET A 198 20.24 51.83 -17.08
CA MET A 198 19.41 52.78 -16.34
C MET A 198 20.13 53.31 -15.09
N GLU A 199 20.87 52.48 -14.37
CA GLU A 199 21.68 52.90 -13.22
C GLU A 199 22.71 53.96 -13.64
N THR A 200 23.42 53.76 -14.76
CA THR A 200 24.37 54.78 -15.27
C THR A 200 23.69 56.09 -15.69
N VAL A 201 22.48 56.02 -16.24
CA VAL A 201 21.71 57.22 -16.63
C VAL A 201 21.21 57.97 -15.38
N LEU A 202 20.78 57.24 -14.36
CA LEU A 202 20.40 57.79 -13.05
C LEU A 202 21.58 58.51 -12.39
N ASP A 203 22.75 57.87 -12.34
CA ASP A 203 23.98 58.47 -11.80
C ASP A 203 24.32 59.79 -12.50
N GLN A 204 24.31 59.81 -13.84
CA GLN A 204 24.56 61.02 -14.63
C GLN A 204 23.52 62.12 -14.38
N THR A 205 22.25 61.75 -14.21
CA THR A 205 21.17 62.72 -13.98
C THR A 205 21.27 63.35 -12.59
N VAL A 206 21.65 62.56 -11.58
CA VAL A 206 21.84 63.03 -10.20
C VAL A 206 23.05 63.96 -10.11
N GLU A 207 24.14 63.64 -10.80
CA GLU A 207 25.32 64.52 -10.89
C GLU A 207 24.98 65.87 -11.56
N GLN A 208 24.15 65.87 -12.61
CA GLN A 208 23.74 67.09 -13.33
C GLN A 208 22.75 67.99 -12.57
N THR A 209 21.89 67.40 -11.72
CA THR A 209 20.83 68.15 -11.01
C THR A 209 21.22 68.55 -9.58
N GLY A 210 22.37 68.08 -9.07
CA GLY A 210 22.83 68.37 -7.71
C GLY A 210 21.92 67.77 -6.62
N MET A 211 21.06 66.81 -6.97
CA MET A 211 20.23 66.09 -5.99
C MET A 211 21.11 65.17 -5.12
N GLY A 212 20.73 65.01 -3.86
CA GLY A 212 21.29 63.95 -3.01
C GLY A 212 20.95 62.55 -3.53
N SER A 213 21.66 61.54 -3.02
CA SER A 213 21.56 60.12 -3.40
C SER A 213 20.12 59.64 -3.63
N TYR A 214 19.90 58.94 -4.75
CA TYR A 214 18.60 58.37 -5.14
C TYR A 214 18.34 56.97 -4.56
N LYS A 215 19.33 56.36 -3.89
CA LYS A 215 19.21 55.02 -3.30
C LYS A 215 18.33 55.07 -2.04
N THR A 216 17.30 54.23 -2.00
CA THR A 216 16.44 54.10 -0.81
C THR A 216 17.10 53.21 0.24
N GLN A 217 16.69 53.28 1.51
CA GLN A 217 17.27 52.44 2.57
C GLN A 217 17.14 50.93 2.29
N GLN A 218 16.10 50.52 1.54
CA GLN A 218 15.91 49.14 1.10
C GLN A 218 16.95 48.70 0.05
N ASP A 219 17.36 49.61 -0.85
CA ASP A 219 18.38 49.32 -1.89
C ASP A 219 19.79 49.12 -1.30
N VAL A 220 20.05 49.62 -0.09
CA VAL A 220 21.33 49.45 0.64
C VAL A 220 21.33 48.17 1.50
N GLY A 221 20.26 47.38 1.45
CA GLY A 221 20.11 46.15 2.22
C GLY A 221 19.79 46.38 3.70
N ILE A 222 19.31 47.58 4.06
CA ILE A 222 18.79 47.87 5.40
C ILE A 222 17.31 47.55 5.38
N TYR A 223 16.98 46.31 5.72
CA TYR A 223 15.62 45.88 5.95
C TYR A 223 15.24 46.25 7.39
N SER A 224 14.25 47.13 7.54
CA SER A 224 13.67 47.42 8.85
C SER A 224 12.86 46.20 9.30
N ASP A 225 13.36 45.48 10.30
CA ASP A 225 12.76 44.24 10.83
C ASP A 225 11.56 44.46 11.77
N ASP A 226 11.10 45.70 11.95
CA ASP A 226 9.98 45.99 12.85
C ASP A 226 8.62 45.94 12.12
N PRO A 227 7.77 44.92 12.37
CA PRO A 227 6.39 44.96 11.94
C PRO A 227 5.64 46.03 12.74
N VAL A 228 5.21 47.07 12.04
CA VAL A 228 4.23 48.07 12.51
C VAL A 228 2.96 47.31 12.94
N ILE A 229 2.77 47.14 14.24
CA ILE A 229 1.47 46.79 14.82
C ILE A 229 0.59 48.02 14.58
N LYS A 230 -0.35 47.91 13.63
CA LYS A 230 -1.46 48.85 13.53
C LYS A 230 -2.50 48.42 14.55
N ASP A 231 -2.72 49.28 15.53
CA ASP A 231 -3.88 49.29 16.43
C ASP A 231 -5.21 49.31 15.65
#